data_AF-A0A7S2JLP3-F1
#
_entry.id   AF-A0A7S2JLP3-F1
#
_cell.length_a   1.000
_cell.length_b   1.000
_cell.length_c   1.000
_cell.angle_alpha   90.00
_cell.angle_beta   90.00
_cell.angle_gamma   90.00
#
_symmetry.space_group_name_H-M   'P 1'
#
loop_
_entity.id
_entity.type
_entity.pdbx_description
1 polymer ?
#
loop_
_entity_poly.entity_id
_entity_poly.type
_entity_poly.pdbx_seq_one_letter_code
_entity_poly.pdbx_strand_id
1 'polypeptide(L)'
;CALKFVAIIIQQEVIGRRLGERVTIRAACQINSTFIRAARFVLTQPGCTFGKMMILCGGPDWPTSVLTGILRLSCVKMLIGSLPVVLIIIPSTALGACLAMSNRQGWEIVSKLVTLVAGGSQLGVSVGFAAVIERAASMHANAIASLPYDDEVLALESQQRSRERAWRTASDWNRDGYPRSARVVLTTAALLGVTGCHLPLFVRCFERVTVADSFTGPPLHGNPLNVVRGVQGWTVICCFALASALLYGHRKWLNEQASLILPIDDVAGNAPEMQEQALPAQGAAEEDAKDVAEERVVEEDVAEGLVHGVAGIPERPMPTAAAGSSNSYYAPNPGVSTHTAAEGGRL
;
A
#
# COMPACT_ATOMS: atom_id res chain seq x y z
N CYS A 1 -5.67 -19.97 -1.03
CA CYS A 1 -4.41 -20.10 -1.80
C CYS A 1 -4.65 -20.32 -3.30
N ALA A 2 -5.51 -21.27 -3.73
CA ALA A 2 -5.78 -21.51 -5.16
C ALA A 2 -6.19 -20.23 -5.93
N LEU A 3 -7.11 -19.43 -5.38
CA LEU A 3 -7.54 -18.17 -5.97
C LEU A 3 -6.38 -17.18 -6.20
N LYS A 4 -5.40 -17.16 -5.29
CA LYS A 4 -4.21 -16.30 -5.39
C LYS A 4 -3.33 -16.71 -6.57
N PHE A 5 -3.07 -18.00 -6.74
CA PHE A 5 -2.26 -18.48 -7.87
C PHE A 5 -2.97 -18.30 -9.22
N VAL A 6 -4.29 -18.53 -9.27
CA VAL A 6 -5.09 -18.22 -10.47
C VAL A 6 -5.02 -16.74 -10.80
N ALA A 7 -5.13 -15.85 -9.81
CA ALA A 7 -5.00 -14.42 -10.01
C ALA A 7 -3.62 -14.04 -10.57
N ILE A 8 -2.53 -14.61 -10.03
CA ILE A 8 -1.17 -14.38 -10.55
C ILE A 8 -1.05 -14.84 -12.00
N ILE A 9 -1.55 -16.02 -12.35
CA ILE A 9 -1.54 -16.54 -13.73
C ILE A 9 -2.28 -15.59 -14.67
N ILE A 10 -3.49 -15.18 -14.31
CA ILE A 10 -4.30 -14.27 -15.14
C ILE A 10 -3.59 -12.91 -15.28
N GLN A 11 -3.11 -12.34 -14.18
CA GLN A 11 -2.44 -11.03 -14.19
C GLN A 11 -1.15 -11.07 -14.99
N GLN A 12 -0.37 -12.14 -14.90
CA GLN A 12 0.90 -12.28 -15.62
C GLN A 12 0.67 -12.58 -17.12
N GLU A 13 -0.15 -13.58 -17.45
CA GLU A 13 -0.31 -14.07 -18.83
C GLU A 13 -1.34 -13.26 -19.63
N VAL A 14 -2.48 -12.91 -19.02
CA VAL A 14 -3.54 -12.19 -19.73
C VAL A 14 -3.27 -10.69 -19.73
N ILE A 15 -2.96 -10.11 -18.56
CA ILE A 15 -2.76 -8.66 -18.47
C ILE A 15 -1.32 -8.30 -18.84
N GLY A 16 -0.34 -8.84 -18.13
CA GLY A 16 1.07 -8.46 -18.31
C GLY A 16 1.61 -8.79 -19.70
N ARG A 17 1.41 -10.02 -20.20
CA ARG A 17 1.92 -10.40 -21.53
C ARG A 17 1.09 -9.89 -22.70
N ARG A 18 -0.25 -9.99 -22.66
CA ARG A 18 -1.09 -9.56 -23.80
C ARG A 18 -1.43 -8.07 -23.77
N LEU A 19 -1.81 -7.52 -22.61
CA LEU A 19 -2.16 -6.10 -22.49
C LEU A 19 -0.95 -5.20 -22.19
N GLY A 20 0.19 -5.77 -21.79
CA GLY A 20 1.43 -5.02 -21.56
C GLY A 20 2.02 -4.35 -22.80
N GLU A 21 1.55 -4.70 -24.00
CA GLU A 21 1.89 -3.97 -25.23
C GLU A 21 1.26 -2.57 -25.28
N ARG A 22 0.25 -2.30 -24.44
CA ARG A 22 -0.37 -0.97 -24.34
C ARG A 22 0.43 -0.08 -23.39
N VAL A 23 0.85 1.09 -23.88
CA VAL A 23 1.59 2.11 -23.11
C VAL A 23 0.91 2.45 -21.78
N THR A 24 -0.43 2.57 -21.77
CA THR A 24 -1.19 2.88 -20.56
C THR A 24 -1.02 1.84 -19.46
N ILE A 25 -0.90 0.56 -19.80
CA ILE A 25 -0.69 -0.52 -18.81
C ILE A 25 0.73 -0.46 -18.27
N ARG A 26 1.73 -0.26 -19.14
CA ARG A 26 3.14 -0.11 -18.70
C ARG A 26 3.36 1.14 -17.85
N ALA A 27 2.70 2.25 -18.20
CA ALA A 27 2.70 3.48 -17.41
C ALA A 27 1.97 3.32 -16.07
N ALA A 28 0.84 2.59 -16.03
CA ALA A 28 0.15 2.29 -14.78
C ALA A 28 0.99 1.42 -13.83
N CYS A 29 1.88 0.58 -14.37
CA CYS A 29 2.88 -0.16 -13.60
C CYS A 29 4.16 0.66 -13.31
N GLN A 30 4.24 1.93 -13.71
CA GLN A 30 5.37 2.83 -13.47
C GLN A 30 6.72 2.22 -13.89
N ILE A 31 6.79 1.60 -15.07
CA ILE A 31 7.96 0.81 -15.52
C ILE A 31 9.28 1.60 -15.55
N ASN A 32 9.21 2.92 -15.71
CA ASN A 32 10.36 3.81 -15.75
C ASN A 32 10.81 4.31 -14.36
N SER A 33 10.02 4.08 -13.31
CA SER A 33 10.41 4.48 -11.95
C SER A 33 11.63 3.70 -11.46
N THR A 34 12.51 4.34 -10.69
CA THR A 34 13.69 3.69 -10.08
C THR A 34 13.30 2.46 -9.28
N PHE A 35 12.19 2.53 -8.55
CA PHE A 35 11.64 1.44 -7.76
C PHE A 35 11.33 0.19 -8.60
N ILE A 36 10.61 0.37 -9.71
CA ILE A 36 10.24 -0.74 -10.61
C ILE A 36 11.43 -1.23 -11.42
N ARG A 37 12.37 -0.36 -11.77
CA ARG A 37 13.63 -0.77 -12.43
C ARG A 37 14.51 -1.61 -11.49
N ALA A 38 14.59 -1.27 -10.21
CA ALA A 38 15.24 -2.09 -9.19
C ALA A 38 14.51 -3.44 -9.01
N ALA A 39 13.17 -3.43 -8.97
CA ALA A 39 12.38 -4.66 -8.92
C ALA A 39 12.63 -5.55 -10.15
N ARG A 40 12.67 -4.95 -11.35
CA ARG A 40 13.02 -5.64 -12.61
C ARG A 40 14.39 -6.30 -12.50
N PHE A 41 15.41 -5.58 -12.04
CA PHE A 41 16.74 -6.12 -11.85
C PHE A 41 16.71 -7.40 -11.01
N VAL A 42 16.14 -7.35 -9.80
CA VAL A 42 16.03 -8.51 -8.89
C VAL A 42 15.20 -9.65 -9.51
N LEU A 43 14.06 -9.34 -10.12
CA LEU A 43 13.16 -10.35 -10.71
C LEU A 43 13.78 -11.07 -11.92
N THR A 44 14.69 -10.41 -12.65
CA THR A 44 15.37 -10.98 -13.83
C THR A 44 16.58 -11.86 -13.50
N GLN A 45 17.11 -11.81 -12.26
CA GLN A 45 18.22 -12.67 -11.85
C GLN A 45 17.90 -14.17 -12.07
N PRO A 46 18.86 -15.06 -12.29
CA PRO A 46 18.57 -16.49 -12.37
C PRO A 46 18.11 -17.05 -11.02
N GLY A 47 17.32 -18.14 -11.05
CA GLY A 47 16.87 -18.82 -9.82
C GLY A 47 15.67 -18.16 -9.10
N CYS A 48 15.40 -18.67 -7.89
CA CYS A 48 14.36 -18.21 -6.98
C CYS A 48 15.02 -17.63 -5.71
N THR A 49 15.67 -16.48 -5.86
CA THR A 49 16.38 -15.81 -4.76
C THR A 49 15.41 -15.30 -3.70
N PHE A 50 15.92 -15.07 -2.49
CA PHE A 50 15.13 -14.49 -1.40
C PHE A 50 14.53 -13.13 -1.80
N GLY A 51 15.30 -12.30 -2.51
CA GLY A 51 14.83 -11.02 -3.02
C GLY A 51 13.58 -11.13 -3.91
N LYS A 52 13.55 -12.12 -4.81
CA LYS A 52 12.36 -12.40 -5.63
C LYS A 52 11.18 -12.83 -4.79
N MET A 53 11.38 -13.70 -3.81
CA MET A 53 10.30 -14.15 -2.92
C MET A 53 9.70 -12.97 -2.15
N MET A 54 10.54 -12.07 -1.63
CA MET A 54 10.09 -10.85 -0.95
C MET A 54 9.29 -9.93 -1.89
N ILE A 55 9.75 -9.72 -3.13
CA ILE A 55 9.00 -8.92 -4.12
C ILE A 55 7.66 -9.56 -4.48
N LEU A 56 7.65 -10.88 -4.70
CA LEU A 56 6.45 -11.62 -5.13
C LEU A 56 5.41 -11.78 -4.00
N CYS A 57 5.84 -11.79 -2.74
CA CYS A 57 4.94 -11.97 -1.58
C CYS A 57 4.61 -10.65 -0.87
N GLY A 58 5.51 -9.66 -0.90
CA GLY A 58 5.35 -8.38 -0.20
C GLY A 58 4.99 -7.21 -1.09
N GLY A 59 5.25 -7.33 -2.40
CA GLY A 59 4.84 -6.32 -3.36
C GLY A 59 3.32 -6.29 -3.55
N PRO A 60 2.76 -5.16 -4.03
CA PRO A 60 1.34 -5.07 -4.34
C PRO A 60 0.98 -6.07 -5.45
N ASP A 61 0.02 -6.96 -5.16
CA ASP A 61 -0.37 -8.11 -5.99
C ASP A 61 -0.50 -7.83 -7.49
N TRP A 62 -1.30 -6.81 -7.81
CA TRP A 62 -1.62 -6.45 -9.18
C TRP A 62 -0.40 -5.93 -9.95
N PRO A 63 0.26 -4.82 -9.55
CA PRO A 63 1.38 -4.29 -10.32
C PRO A 63 2.56 -5.27 -10.37
N THR A 64 2.83 -6.05 -9.32
CA THR A 64 3.91 -7.05 -9.34
C THR A 64 3.64 -8.16 -10.36
N SER A 65 2.45 -8.76 -10.37
CA SER A 65 2.13 -9.86 -11.29
C SER A 65 2.00 -9.38 -12.74
N VAL A 66 1.49 -8.17 -12.95
CA VAL A 66 1.47 -7.56 -14.30
C VAL A 66 2.88 -7.26 -14.78
N LEU A 67 3.74 -6.71 -13.91
CA LEU A 67 5.15 -6.43 -14.22
C LEU A 67 5.90 -7.70 -14.63
N THR A 68 5.76 -8.82 -13.91
CA THR A 68 6.42 -10.09 -14.31
C THR A 68 5.98 -10.57 -15.69
N GLY A 69 4.74 -10.26 -16.08
CA GLY A 69 4.21 -10.52 -17.42
C GLY A 69 4.77 -9.59 -18.48
N ILE A 70 4.84 -8.28 -18.20
CA ILE A 70 5.47 -7.28 -19.08
C ILE A 70 6.95 -7.65 -19.34
N LEU A 71 7.66 -8.09 -18.30
CA LEU A 71 9.05 -8.56 -18.38
C LEU A 71 9.19 -9.95 -19.03
N ARG A 72 8.09 -10.59 -19.43
CA ARG A 72 8.03 -11.93 -20.05
C ARG A 72 8.74 -13.01 -19.21
N LEU A 73 8.68 -12.90 -17.89
CA LEU A 73 9.26 -13.91 -16.98
C LEU A 73 8.44 -15.21 -17.04
N SER A 74 9.08 -16.33 -16.68
CA SER A 74 8.41 -17.64 -16.62
C SER A 74 7.37 -17.67 -15.51
N CYS A 75 6.10 -17.95 -15.86
CA CYS A 75 5.00 -18.02 -14.90
C CYS A 75 5.24 -19.07 -13.82
N VAL A 76 5.77 -20.24 -14.17
CA VAL A 76 6.07 -21.32 -13.20
C VAL A 76 7.06 -20.85 -12.13
N LYS A 77 8.14 -20.15 -12.53
CA LYS A 77 9.13 -19.63 -11.59
C LYS A 77 8.53 -18.57 -10.65
N MET A 78 7.64 -17.71 -11.18
CA MET A 78 6.96 -16.70 -10.36
C MET A 78 5.97 -17.35 -9.38
N LEU A 79 5.23 -18.37 -9.80
CA LEU A 79 4.34 -19.13 -8.92
C LEU A 79 5.09 -19.82 -7.79
N ILE A 80 6.23 -20.45 -8.09
CA ILE A 80 7.10 -21.06 -7.08
C ILE A 80 7.61 -20.00 -6.10
N GLY A 81 8.09 -18.86 -6.60
CA GLY A 81 8.54 -17.76 -5.75
C GLY A 81 7.42 -17.12 -4.91
N SER A 82 6.16 -17.29 -5.31
CA SER A 82 4.99 -16.87 -4.54
C SER A 82 4.48 -17.92 -3.54
N LEU A 83 5.03 -19.14 -3.48
CA LEU A 83 4.57 -20.17 -2.54
C LEU A 83 4.58 -19.72 -1.07
N PRO A 84 5.59 -18.95 -0.58
CA PRO A 84 5.60 -18.47 0.81
C PRO A 84 4.40 -17.59 1.19
N VAL A 85 3.65 -17.03 0.22
CA VAL A 85 2.44 -16.21 0.47
C VAL A 85 1.38 -16.96 1.28
N VAL A 86 1.39 -18.29 1.25
CA VAL A 86 0.50 -19.13 2.07
C VAL A 86 0.65 -18.82 3.56
N LEU A 87 1.88 -18.51 4.02
CA LEU A 87 2.16 -18.15 5.40
C LEU A 87 1.53 -16.82 5.83
N ILE A 88 1.18 -15.95 4.87
CA ILE A 88 0.51 -14.66 5.10
C ILE A 88 -1.01 -14.82 5.01
N ILE A 89 -1.48 -15.64 4.06
CA ILE A 89 -2.92 -15.86 3.81
C ILE A 89 -3.57 -16.63 4.97
N ILE A 90 -2.90 -17.66 5.52
CA ILE A 90 -3.44 -18.46 6.61
C ILE A 90 -3.80 -17.60 7.83
N PRO A 91 -2.89 -16.81 8.44
CA PRO A 91 -3.23 -16.00 9.59
C PRO A 91 -4.26 -14.91 9.26
N SER A 92 -4.24 -14.35 8.05
CA SER A 92 -5.23 -13.35 7.61
C SER A 92 -6.65 -13.92 7.50
N THR A 93 -6.79 -15.13 6.96
CA THR A 93 -8.09 -15.82 6.86
C THR A 93 -8.56 -16.32 8.23
N ALA A 94 -7.64 -16.83 9.06
CA ALA A 94 -7.93 -17.19 10.44
C ALA A 94 -8.39 -15.98 11.26
N LEU A 95 -7.80 -14.80 11.04
CA LEU A 95 -8.23 -13.56 11.69
C LEU A 95 -9.69 -13.24 11.34
N GLY A 96 -10.05 -13.29 10.06
CA GLY A 96 -11.44 -13.09 9.61
C GLY A 96 -12.42 -14.06 10.28
N ALA A 97 -12.05 -15.34 10.37
CA ALA A 97 -12.86 -16.36 11.05
C ALA A 97 -12.98 -16.10 12.57
N CYS A 98 -11.89 -15.72 13.23
CA CYS A 98 -11.88 -15.40 14.66
C CYS A 98 -12.71 -14.15 14.97
N LEU A 99 -12.62 -13.10 14.14
CA LEU A 99 -13.43 -11.90 14.27
C LEU A 99 -14.93 -12.21 14.13
N ALA A 100 -15.31 -13.12 13.23
CA ALA A 100 -16.69 -13.57 13.09
C ALA A 100 -17.19 -14.34 14.34
N MET A 101 -16.29 -14.95 15.10
CA MET A 101 -16.59 -15.68 16.35
C MET A 101 -16.33 -14.85 17.62
N SER A 102 -15.90 -13.60 17.50
CA SER A 102 -15.45 -12.77 18.63
C SER A 102 -16.50 -12.57 19.74
N ASN A 103 -17.80 -12.65 19.39
CA ASN A 103 -18.90 -12.57 20.36
C ASN A 103 -19.08 -13.83 21.24
N ARG A 104 -18.33 -14.91 20.99
CA ARG A 104 -18.37 -16.13 21.80
C ARG A 104 -17.30 -16.08 22.89
N GLN A 105 -17.66 -16.54 24.10
CA GLN A 105 -16.75 -16.56 25.25
C GLN A 105 -15.44 -17.32 24.91
N GLY A 106 -14.29 -16.71 25.22
CA GLY A 106 -12.95 -17.27 24.99
C GLY A 106 -12.32 -16.94 23.62
N TRP A 107 -13.10 -16.51 22.62
CA TRP A 107 -12.56 -16.18 21.29
C TRP A 107 -11.87 -14.82 21.22
N GLU A 108 -12.06 -13.94 22.21
CA GLU A 108 -11.42 -12.62 22.23
C GLU A 108 -9.90 -12.69 22.30
N ILE A 109 -9.34 -13.55 23.16
CA ILE A 109 -7.89 -13.71 23.31
C ILE A 109 -7.29 -14.30 22.03
N VAL A 110 -7.93 -15.34 21.48
CA VAL A 110 -7.52 -15.97 20.22
C VAL A 110 -7.54 -14.95 19.09
N SER A 111 -8.60 -14.13 18.98
CA SER A 111 -8.70 -13.09 17.95
C SER A 111 -7.55 -12.08 18.05
N LYS A 112 -7.19 -11.65 19.26
CA LYS A 112 -6.07 -10.72 19.49
C LYS A 112 -4.72 -11.32 19.10
N LEU A 113 -4.46 -12.58 19.48
CA LEU A 113 -3.22 -13.28 19.10
C LEU A 113 -3.12 -13.48 17.60
N VAL A 114 -4.20 -13.92 16.95
CA VAL A 114 -4.22 -14.09 15.49
C VAL A 114 -4.08 -12.75 14.78
N THR A 115 -4.62 -11.66 15.34
CA THR A 115 -4.41 -10.30 14.82
C THR A 115 -2.94 -9.91 14.84
N LEU A 116 -2.24 -10.17 15.95
CA LEU A 116 -0.82 -9.87 16.09
C LEU A 116 0.02 -10.65 15.06
N VAL A 117 -0.27 -11.95 14.88
CA VAL A 117 0.44 -12.79 13.90
C VAL A 117 0.14 -12.35 12.47
N ALA A 118 -1.12 -12.06 12.14
CA ALA A 118 -1.50 -11.58 10.81
C ALA A 118 -0.87 -10.22 10.49
N GLY A 119 -0.97 -9.26 11.41
CA GLY A 119 -0.35 -7.93 11.25
C GLY A 119 1.17 -8.00 11.18
N GLY A 120 1.80 -8.79 12.05
CA GLY A 120 3.25 -8.96 12.09
C GLY A 120 3.81 -9.63 10.83
N SER A 121 3.16 -10.68 10.33
CA SER A 121 3.56 -11.34 9.07
C SER A 121 3.40 -10.41 7.87
N GLN A 122 2.27 -9.69 7.77
CA GLN A 122 2.04 -8.72 6.69
C GLN A 122 3.08 -7.59 6.71
N LEU A 123 3.37 -7.03 7.89
CA LEU A 123 4.36 -5.98 8.05
C LEU A 123 5.77 -6.49 7.72
N GLY A 124 6.15 -7.66 8.22
CA GLY A 124 7.47 -8.25 8.00
C GLY A 124 7.77 -8.45 6.51
N VAL A 125 6.83 -8.98 5.75
CA VAL A 125 7.01 -9.19 4.30
C VAL A 125 6.99 -7.87 3.53
N SER A 126 6.20 -6.88 3.96
CA SER A 126 6.20 -5.53 3.35
C SER A 126 7.52 -4.79 3.56
N VAL A 127 8.09 -4.88 4.77
CA VAL A 127 9.42 -4.32 5.09
C VAL A 127 10.51 -5.08 4.34
N GLY A 128 10.45 -6.41 4.29
CA GLY A 128 11.40 -7.23 3.52
C GLY A 128 11.40 -6.88 2.03
N PHE A 129 10.22 -6.66 1.44
CA PHE A 129 10.08 -6.15 0.09
C PHE A 129 10.76 -4.79 -0.11
N ALA A 130 10.46 -3.81 0.74
CA ALA A 130 11.06 -2.48 0.65
C ALA A 130 12.59 -2.54 0.80
N ALA A 131 13.09 -3.30 1.78
CA ALA A 131 14.52 -3.47 2.04
C ALA A 131 15.27 -4.12 0.86
N VAL A 132 14.68 -5.13 0.23
CA VAL A 132 15.27 -5.76 -0.97
C VAL A 132 15.35 -4.77 -2.13
N ILE A 133 14.31 -3.97 -2.35
CA ILE A 133 14.30 -2.98 -3.43
C ILE A 133 15.31 -1.87 -3.14
N GLU A 134 15.35 -1.34 -1.92
CA GLU A 134 16.29 -0.30 -1.52
C GLU A 134 17.74 -0.77 -1.60
N ARG A 135 18.02 -1.99 -1.12
CA ARG A 135 19.34 -2.63 -1.24
C ARG A 135 19.73 -2.79 -2.70
N ALA A 136 18.84 -3.30 -3.55
CA ALA A 136 19.11 -3.44 -4.98
C ALA A 136 19.35 -2.08 -5.66
N ALA A 137 18.53 -1.07 -5.34
CA ALA A 137 18.66 0.28 -5.87
C ALA A 137 19.98 0.96 -5.46
N SER A 138 20.48 0.67 -4.26
CA SER A 138 21.71 1.27 -3.73
C SER A 138 22.96 0.54 -4.21
N MET A 139 22.98 -0.80 -4.08
CA MET A 139 24.17 -1.60 -4.42
C MET A 139 24.37 -1.76 -5.93
N HIS A 140 23.28 -1.74 -6.72
CA HIS A 140 23.34 -1.91 -8.17
C HIS A 140 22.86 -0.67 -8.93
N ALA A 141 23.07 0.51 -8.36
CA ALA A 141 22.61 1.78 -8.93
C ALA A 141 23.06 1.96 -10.40
N ASN A 142 24.32 1.65 -10.71
CA ASN A 142 24.89 1.77 -12.05
C ASN A 142 24.25 0.79 -13.04
N ALA A 143 24.11 -0.47 -12.64
CA ALA A 143 23.47 -1.51 -13.46
C ALA A 143 21.98 -1.24 -13.68
N ILE A 144 21.29 -0.67 -12.70
CA ILE A 144 19.90 -0.26 -12.83
C ILE A 144 19.78 0.97 -13.72
N ALA A 145 20.68 1.95 -13.58
CA ALA A 145 20.70 3.17 -14.37
C ALA A 145 20.91 2.91 -15.86
N SER A 146 21.71 1.88 -16.22
CA SER A 146 21.96 1.48 -17.59
C SER A 146 20.80 0.73 -18.27
N LEU A 147 19.77 0.32 -17.52
CA LEU A 147 18.58 -0.29 -18.12
C LEU A 147 17.89 0.71 -19.06
N PRO A 148 17.54 0.35 -20.31
CA PRO A 148 16.86 1.28 -21.21
C PRO A 148 15.49 1.69 -20.64
N TYR A 149 15.16 2.96 -20.79
CA TYR A 149 13.83 3.48 -20.51
C TYR A 149 12.85 3.05 -21.61
N ASP A 150 11.58 2.97 -21.25
CA ASP A 150 10.50 2.83 -22.22
C ASP A 150 10.10 4.22 -22.72
N ASP A 151 10.53 4.56 -23.94
CA ASP A 151 10.35 5.89 -24.53
C ASP A 151 8.88 6.26 -24.72
N GLU A 152 8.02 5.29 -25.06
CA GLU A 152 6.57 5.52 -25.21
C GLU A 152 5.93 5.88 -23.86
N VAL A 153 6.33 5.15 -22.80
CA VAL A 153 5.87 5.46 -21.44
C VAL A 153 6.44 6.80 -20.97
N LEU A 154 7.70 7.10 -21.29
CA LEU A 154 8.34 8.37 -20.91
C LEU A 154 7.62 9.57 -21.54
N ALA A 155 7.22 9.46 -22.82
CA ALA A 155 6.44 10.46 -23.52
C ALA A 155 5.02 10.61 -22.93
N LEU A 156 4.38 9.51 -22.54
CA LEU A 156 3.09 9.58 -21.86
C LEU A 156 3.22 10.23 -20.47
N GLU A 157 4.25 9.88 -19.70
CA GLU A 157 4.53 10.44 -18.38
C GLU A 157 4.91 11.92 -18.45
N SER A 158 5.60 12.38 -19.50
CA SER A 158 5.90 13.80 -19.68
C SER A 158 4.61 14.60 -19.94
N GLN A 159 3.71 14.08 -20.78
CA GLN A 159 2.39 14.65 -21.03
C GLN A 159 1.51 14.65 -19.77
N GLN A 160 1.53 13.55 -19.00
CA GLN A 160 0.80 13.49 -17.74
C GLN A 160 1.36 14.49 -16.71
N ARG A 161 2.69 14.64 -16.64
CA ARG A 161 3.35 15.62 -15.77
C ARG A 161 3.01 17.06 -16.16
N SER A 162 2.95 17.40 -17.46
CA SER A 162 2.54 18.74 -17.89
C SER A 162 1.08 19.02 -17.52
N ARG A 163 0.19 18.05 -17.76
CA ARG A 163 -1.22 18.13 -17.34
C ARG A 163 -1.37 18.25 -15.82
N GLU A 164 -0.61 17.48 -15.06
CA GLU A 164 -0.65 17.54 -13.61
C GLU A 164 -0.12 18.88 -13.09
N ARG A 165 0.96 19.42 -13.67
CA ARG A 165 1.44 20.77 -13.34
C ARG A 165 0.37 21.82 -13.62
N ALA A 166 -0.22 21.80 -14.82
CA ALA A 166 -1.31 22.73 -15.17
C ALA A 166 -2.50 22.58 -14.22
N TRP A 167 -2.86 21.34 -13.84
CA TRP A 167 -3.92 21.08 -12.88
C TRP A 167 -3.58 21.58 -11.48
N ARG A 168 -2.35 21.35 -10.99
CA ARG A 168 -1.86 21.89 -9.70
C ARG A 168 -1.92 23.41 -9.69
N THR A 169 -1.45 24.07 -10.75
CA THR A 169 -1.51 25.54 -10.90
C THR A 169 -2.94 26.06 -11.02
N ALA A 170 -3.85 25.34 -11.68
CA ALA A 170 -5.27 25.69 -11.74
C ALA A 170 -5.97 25.51 -10.38
N SER A 171 -5.56 24.49 -9.62
CA SER A 171 -6.12 24.15 -8.30
C SER A 171 -5.55 25.00 -7.16
N ASP A 172 -4.51 25.80 -7.41
CA ASP A 172 -3.91 26.67 -6.40
C ASP A 172 -4.90 27.75 -5.97
N TRP A 173 -5.46 27.54 -4.78
CA TRP A 173 -6.44 28.41 -4.15
C TRP A 173 -5.91 29.82 -3.86
N ASN A 174 -4.60 29.93 -3.64
CA ASN A 174 -3.94 31.17 -3.26
C ASN A 174 -3.51 32.00 -4.47
N ARG A 175 -3.66 31.47 -5.69
CA ARG A 175 -3.35 32.19 -6.92
C ARG A 175 -4.20 33.44 -7.07
N ASP A 176 -3.58 34.52 -7.55
CA ASP A 176 -4.30 35.71 -7.96
C ASP A 176 -5.32 35.38 -9.06
N GLY A 177 -6.52 35.94 -8.92
CA GLY A 177 -7.63 35.68 -9.84
C GLY A 177 -8.37 34.35 -9.63
N TYR A 178 -8.08 33.56 -8.59
CA TYR A 178 -8.91 32.39 -8.27
C TYR A 178 -10.34 32.83 -7.90
N PRO A 179 -11.38 32.38 -8.63
CA PRO A 179 -12.73 32.93 -8.49
C PRO A 179 -13.34 32.62 -7.13
N ARG A 180 -13.95 33.64 -6.51
CA ARG A 180 -14.61 33.51 -5.20
C ARG A 180 -15.75 32.49 -5.21
N SER A 181 -16.46 32.33 -6.32
CA SER A 181 -17.51 31.32 -6.47
C SER A 181 -16.98 29.90 -6.34
N ALA A 182 -15.87 29.57 -7.01
CA ALA A 182 -15.22 28.27 -6.88
C ALA A 182 -14.76 28.02 -5.45
N ARG A 183 -14.34 29.08 -4.74
CA ARG A 183 -14.00 28.99 -3.32
C ARG A 183 -15.19 28.57 -2.47
N VAL A 184 -16.30 29.30 -2.60
CA VAL A 184 -17.53 28.99 -1.87
C VAL A 184 -18.00 27.56 -2.17
N VAL A 185 -17.99 27.14 -3.44
CA VAL A 185 -18.38 25.78 -3.84
C VAL A 185 -17.53 24.72 -3.15
N LEU A 186 -16.20 24.86 -3.15
CA LEU A 186 -15.31 23.86 -2.52
C LEU A 186 -15.48 23.82 -1.00
N THR A 187 -15.57 24.98 -0.34
CA THR A 187 -15.78 25.05 1.11
C THR A 187 -17.13 24.46 1.51
N THR A 188 -18.20 24.78 0.78
CA THR A 188 -19.53 24.18 1.02
C THR A 188 -19.50 22.68 0.78
N ALA A 189 -18.85 22.20 -0.27
CA ALA A 189 -18.73 20.77 -0.54
C ALA A 189 -17.94 20.04 0.55
N ALA A 190 -16.84 20.63 1.03
CA ALA A 190 -16.05 20.08 2.12
C ALA A 190 -16.85 20.00 3.42
N LEU A 191 -17.57 21.06 3.80
CA LEU A 191 -18.43 21.07 4.99
C LEU A 191 -19.52 20.00 4.90
N LEU A 192 -20.26 19.94 3.78
CA LEU A 192 -21.29 18.93 3.55
C LEU A 192 -20.72 17.51 3.56
N GLY A 193 -19.54 17.30 2.98
CA GLY A 193 -18.85 16.01 2.96
C GLY A 193 -18.41 15.58 4.36
N VAL A 194 -17.79 16.48 5.13
CA VAL A 194 -17.42 16.23 6.54
C VAL A 194 -18.66 15.89 7.37
N THR A 195 -19.73 16.67 7.24
CA THR A 195 -21.01 16.39 7.91
C THR A 195 -21.57 15.04 7.49
N GLY A 196 -21.64 14.73 6.19
CA GLY A 196 -22.14 13.45 5.69
C GLY A 196 -21.34 12.24 6.21
N CYS A 197 -20.02 12.36 6.29
CA CYS A 197 -19.15 11.26 6.76
C CYS A 197 -19.15 11.09 8.29
N HIS A 198 -19.20 12.19 9.06
CA HIS A 198 -18.99 12.13 10.51
C HIS A 198 -20.28 12.14 11.31
N LEU A 199 -21.37 12.70 10.79
CA LEU A 199 -22.66 12.71 11.47
C LEU A 199 -23.13 11.29 11.88
N PRO A 200 -22.96 10.22 11.07
CA PRO A 200 -23.29 8.85 11.47
C PRO A 200 -22.51 8.32 12.70
N LEU A 201 -21.40 8.94 13.09
CA LEU A 201 -20.66 8.56 14.31
C LEU A 201 -21.36 9.07 15.59
N PHE A 202 -22.12 10.16 15.49
CA PHE A 202 -22.78 10.81 16.61
C PHE A 202 -24.27 10.47 16.70
N VAL A 203 -24.90 10.16 15.57
CA VAL A 203 -26.31 9.82 15.49
C VAL A 203 -26.54 8.52 14.72
N ARG A 204 -27.54 7.75 15.12
CA ARG A 204 -27.89 6.47 14.47
C ARG A 204 -28.62 6.72 13.14
N CYS A 205 -27.87 7.06 12.11
CA CYS A 205 -28.37 7.29 10.75
C CYS A 205 -28.71 6.01 9.99
N PHE A 206 -28.07 4.90 10.33
CA PHE A 206 -28.20 3.63 9.62
C PHE A 206 -28.49 2.49 10.59
N GLU A 207 -29.23 1.51 10.11
CA GLU A 207 -29.43 0.24 10.77
C GLU A 207 -28.15 -0.62 10.69
N ARG A 208 -27.85 -1.36 11.76
CA ARG A 208 -26.75 -2.33 11.73
C ARG A 208 -27.25 -3.59 11.03
N VAL A 209 -26.84 -3.78 9.79
CA VAL A 209 -27.07 -5.01 9.03
C VAL A 209 -25.80 -5.83 9.02
N THR A 210 -25.89 -7.09 9.42
CA THR A 210 -24.82 -8.08 9.34
C THR A 210 -25.11 -9.06 8.20
N VAL A 211 -24.07 -9.75 7.70
CA VAL A 211 -24.21 -10.76 6.63
C VAL A 211 -25.12 -11.92 7.05
N ALA A 212 -25.32 -12.12 8.36
CA ALA A 212 -26.20 -13.16 8.90
C ALA A 212 -27.68 -12.75 8.95
N ASP A 213 -27.99 -11.47 8.74
CA ASP A 213 -29.37 -10.98 8.87
C ASP A 213 -30.21 -11.40 7.66
N SER A 214 -31.44 -11.85 7.92
CA SER A 214 -32.40 -12.18 6.87
C SER A 214 -33.00 -10.90 6.29
N PHE A 215 -33.07 -10.83 4.95
CA PHE A 215 -33.69 -9.71 4.25
C PHE A 215 -35.17 -9.53 4.60
N THR A 216 -35.91 -10.63 4.80
CA THR A 216 -37.34 -10.59 5.16
C THR A 216 -37.57 -10.38 6.65
N GLY A 217 -36.56 -10.63 7.48
CA GLY A 217 -36.61 -10.45 8.92
C GLY A 217 -36.33 -9.00 9.36
N PRO A 218 -36.50 -8.69 10.66
CA PRO A 218 -35.96 -7.46 11.21
C PRO A 218 -34.42 -7.46 11.03
N PRO A 219 -33.81 -6.31 10.72
CA PRO A 219 -34.43 -4.98 10.74
C PRO A 219 -34.96 -4.47 9.38
N LEU A 220 -34.80 -5.24 8.29
CA LEU A 220 -35.10 -4.76 6.92
C LEU A 220 -36.56 -4.98 6.50
N HIS A 221 -37.25 -6.00 7.04
CA HIS A 221 -38.65 -6.29 6.73
C HIS A 221 -38.97 -6.35 5.22
N GLY A 222 -38.05 -6.88 4.41
CA GLY A 222 -38.19 -7.02 2.96
C GLY A 222 -38.00 -5.74 2.14
N ASN A 223 -37.65 -4.61 2.77
CA ASN A 223 -37.37 -3.35 2.07
C ASN A 223 -35.91 -2.90 2.34
N PRO A 224 -35.04 -2.82 1.32
CA PRO A 224 -33.64 -2.45 1.52
C PRO A 224 -33.49 -1.00 2.01
N LEU A 225 -34.46 -0.12 1.74
CA LEU A 225 -34.42 1.29 2.18
C LEU A 225 -34.61 1.45 3.68
N ASN A 226 -35.10 0.43 4.38
CA ASN A 226 -35.21 0.42 5.84
C ASN A 226 -33.83 0.45 6.54
N VAL A 227 -32.73 0.23 5.80
CA VAL A 227 -31.38 0.47 6.32
C VAL A 227 -31.16 1.94 6.72
N VAL A 228 -31.86 2.88 6.09
CA VAL A 228 -31.75 4.31 6.36
C VAL A 228 -32.74 4.68 7.45
N ARG A 229 -32.25 5.09 8.61
CA ARG A 229 -33.09 5.40 9.76
C ARG A 229 -33.55 6.86 9.77
N GLY A 230 -34.86 7.03 9.69
CA GLY A 230 -35.54 8.31 9.90
C GLY A 230 -35.03 9.44 8.99
N VAL A 231 -35.33 10.68 9.38
CA VAL A 231 -34.90 11.87 8.62
C VAL A 231 -33.38 12.06 8.64
N GLN A 232 -32.72 11.66 9.73
CA GLN A 232 -31.27 11.84 9.91
C GLN A 232 -30.45 11.06 8.88
N GLY A 233 -30.82 9.80 8.60
CA GLY A 233 -30.16 9.00 7.59
C GLY A 233 -30.29 9.60 6.18
N TRP A 234 -31.48 10.08 5.82
CA TRP A 234 -31.70 10.74 4.53
C TRP A 234 -30.93 12.07 4.43
N THR A 235 -30.87 12.86 5.50
CA THR A 235 -30.07 14.09 5.54
C THR A 235 -28.59 13.80 5.25
N VAL A 236 -28.02 12.76 5.87
CA VAL A 236 -26.63 12.36 5.60
C VAL A 236 -26.41 11.99 4.13
N ILE A 237 -27.30 11.17 3.57
CA ILE A 237 -27.23 10.76 2.15
C ILE A 237 -27.31 11.99 1.24
N CYS A 238 -28.26 12.90 1.48
CA CYS A 238 -28.43 14.12 0.70
C CYS A 238 -27.21 15.04 0.81
N CYS A 239 -26.65 15.23 2.03
CA CYS A 239 -25.43 16.01 2.23
C CYS A 239 -24.25 15.42 1.44
N PHE A 240 -24.06 14.09 1.50
CA PHE A 240 -22.98 13.42 0.78
C PHE A 240 -23.16 13.48 -0.73
N ALA A 241 -24.40 13.29 -1.23
CA ALA A 241 -24.73 13.39 -2.65
C ALA A 241 -24.52 14.81 -3.18
N LEU A 242 -24.97 15.83 -2.44
CA LEU A 242 -24.77 17.23 -2.80
C LEU A 242 -23.29 17.61 -2.76
N ALA A 243 -22.54 17.20 -1.73
CA ALA A 243 -21.10 17.39 -1.68
C ALA A 243 -20.40 16.78 -2.90
N SER A 244 -20.77 15.55 -3.28
CA SER A 244 -20.23 14.86 -4.45
C SER A 244 -20.56 15.59 -5.76
N ALA A 245 -21.78 16.10 -5.92
CA ALA A 245 -22.19 16.88 -7.09
C ALA A 245 -21.41 18.21 -7.19
N LEU A 246 -21.23 18.92 -6.08
CA LEU A 246 -20.45 20.16 -6.01
C LEU A 246 -18.97 19.90 -6.34
N LEU A 247 -18.37 18.85 -5.77
CA LEU A 247 -17.00 18.44 -6.08
C LEU A 247 -16.84 18.03 -7.55
N TYR A 248 -17.82 17.34 -8.11
CA TYR A 248 -17.82 16.98 -9.54
C TYR A 248 -17.86 18.23 -10.43
N GLY A 249 -18.75 19.19 -10.13
CA GLY A 249 -18.83 20.46 -10.84
C GLY A 249 -17.53 21.27 -10.75
N HIS A 250 -16.95 21.35 -9.54
CA HIS A 250 -15.66 22.01 -9.31
C HIS A 250 -14.52 21.32 -10.05
N ARG A 251 -14.46 19.98 -10.05
CA ARG A 251 -13.47 19.21 -10.80
C ARG A 251 -13.60 19.43 -12.31
N LYS A 252 -14.82 19.50 -12.84
CA LYS A 252 -15.06 19.81 -14.26
C LYS A 252 -14.53 21.21 -14.60
N TRP A 253 -14.89 22.21 -13.80
CA TRP A 253 -14.38 23.58 -13.97
C TRP A 253 -12.85 23.63 -13.88
N LEU A 254 -12.23 22.93 -12.91
CA LEU A 254 -10.77 22.85 -12.80
C LEU A 254 -10.12 22.21 -14.04
N ASN A 255 -10.71 21.18 -14.61
CA ASN A 255 -10.19 20.57 -15.84
C ASN A 255 -10.23 21.54 -17.02
N GLU A 256 -11.30 22.34 -17.14
CA GLU A 256 -11.41 23.39 -18.15
C GLU A 256 -10.33 24.46 -17.92
N GLN A 257 -10.12 24.92 -16.68
CA GLN A 257 -9.05 25.87 -16.36
C GLN A 257 -7.65 25.31 -16.63
N ALA A 258 -7.39 24.05 -16.27
CA ALA A 258 -6.12 23.39 -16.55
C ALA A 258 -5.86 23.29 -18.05
N SER A 259 -6.89 23.05 -18.87
CA SER A 259 -6.76 23.02 -20.33
C SER A 259 -6.42 24.37 -20.95
N LEU A 260 -6.82 25.49 -20.31
CA LEU A 260 -6.45 26.84 -20.75
C LEU A 260 -5.01 27.20 -20.39
N ILE A 261 -4.43 26.56 -19.36
CA ILE A 261 -3.05 26.79 -18.91
C ILE A 261 -2.06 25.94 -19.71
N LEU A 262 -2.48 24.76 -20.17
CA LEU A 262 -1.63 23.91 -20.99
C LEU A 262 -1.19 24.68 -22.25
N PRO A 263 0.12 24.89 -22.46
CA PRO A 263 0.61 25.54 -23.67
C PRO A 263 0.15 24.72 -24.88
N ILE A 264 -0.42 25.40 -25.89
CA ILE A 264 -0.96 24.80 -27.11
C ILE A 264 0.12 24.00 -27.87
N ASP A 265 1.40 24.31 -27.64
CA ASP A 265 2.55 23.69 -28.30
C ASP A 265 2.85 22.24 -27.83
N ASP A 266 2.42 21.82 -26.64
CA ASP A 266 2.58 20.43 -26.16
C ASP A 266 1.56 19.46 -26.79
N VAL A 267 0.51 19.98 -27.44
CA VAL A 267 -0.56 19.17 -28.09
C VAL A 267 -0.23 18.89 -29.56
N ALA A 268 0.68 19.66 -30.16
CA ALA A 268 1.06 19.57 -31.57
C ALA A 268 2.53 19.19 -31.75
N GLY A 269 2.92 18.00 -31.29
CA GLY A 269 3.88 17.20 -32.06
C GLY A 269 5.38 17.53 -31.99
N ASN A 270 5.90 18.15 -30.93
CA ASN A 270 7.34 18.10 -30.68
C ASN A 270 7.66 17.04 -29.64
N ALA A 271 8.05 15.85 -30.12
CA ALA A 271 8.84 14.93 -29.30
C ALA A 271 10.01 15.75 -28.73
N PRO A 272 10.21 15.77 -27.40
CA PRO A 272 11.35 16.47 -26.85
C PRO A 272 12.59 15.84 -27.48
N GLU A 273 13.37 16.62 -28.22
CA GLU A 273 14.77 16.30 -28.46
C GLU A 273 15.34 16.03 -27.06
N MET A 274 15.59 14.75 -26.77
CA MET A 274 16.29 14.34 -25.58
C MET A 274 17.64 15.02 -25.66
N GLN A 275 17.78 16.13 -24.92
CA GLN A 275 19.09 16.59 -24.52
C GLN A 275 19.69 15.47 -23.69
N GLU A 276 20.50 14.68 -24.38
CA GLU A 276 21.47 13.74 -23.87
C GLU A 276 22.36 14.48 -22.86
N GLN A 277 21.87 14.64 -21.64
CA GLN A 277 22.73 14.90 -20.50
C GLN A 277 23.50 13.60 -20.27
N ALA A 278 24.61 13.49 -21.00
CA ALA A 278 25.63 12.49 -20.77
C ALA A 278 25.99 12.51 -19.28
N LEU A 279 25.58 11.47 -18.56
CA LEU A 279 26.19 11.14 -17.28
C LEU A 279 27.70 11.03 -17.54
N PRO A 280 28.57 11.65 -16.73
CA PRO A 280 30.00 11.48 -16.88
C PRO A 280 30.33 10.00 -16.75
N ALA A 281 30.77 9.39 -17.85
CA ALA A 281 31.31 8.04 -17.86
C ALA A 281 32.57 8.02 -16.99
N GLN A 282 32.44 7.56 -15.74
CA GLN A 282 33.56 7.27 -14.87
C GLN A 282 33.55 5.78 -14.53
N GLY A 283 34.42 5.04 -15.21
CA GLY A 283 35.39 4.10 -14.61
C GLY A 283 34.96 2.94 -13.71
N ALA A 284 33.68 2.62 -13.52
CA ALA A 284 33.25 1.63 -12.52
C ALA A 284 33.03 0.19 -13.03
N ALA A 285 33.23 -0.09 -14.33
CA ALA A 285 32.80 -1.36 -14.93
C ALA A 285 33.69 -2.59 -14.60
N GLU A 286 34.86 -2.41 -13.99
CA GLU A 286 35.80 -3.52 -13.72
C GLU A 286 35.81 -4.00 -12.26
N GLU A 287 35.23 -3.23 -11.33
CA GLU A 287 35.15 -3.57 -9.90
C GLU A 287 33.87 -4.40 -9.59
N ASP A 288 32.74 -4.07 -10.22
CA ASP A 288 31.44 -4.74 -10.01
C ASP A 288 31.41 -6.23 -10.42
N ALA A 289 32.32 -6.68 -11.30
CA ALA A 289 32.37 -8.09 -11.72
C ALA A 289 33.01 -9.01 -10.66
N LYS A 290 33.82 -8.47 -9.74
CA LYS A 290 34.43 -9.24 -8.65
C LYS A 290 33.48 -9.37 -7.46
N ASP A 291 32.76 -8.31 -7.11
CA ASP A 291 31.83 -8.31 -5.97
C ASP A 291 30.62 -9.24 -6.19
N VAL A 292 30.12 -9.35 -7.43
CA VAL A 292 29.00 -10.27 -7.76
C VAL A 292 29.43 -11.75 -7.69
N ALA A 293 30.71 -12.06 -7.89
CA ALA A 293 31.24 -13.41 -7.74
C ALA A 293 31.44 -13.78 -6.26
N GLU A 294 31.81 -12.80 -5.42
CA GLU A 294 32.05 -13.00 -3.99
C GLU A 294 30.73 -13.09 -3.18
N GLU A 295 29.69 -12.32 -3.55
CA GLU A 295 28.38 -12.39 -2.89
C GLU A 295 27.64 -13.70 -3.15
N ARG A 296 27.88 -14.36 -4.30
CA ARG A 296 27.37 -15.71 -4.58
C ARG A 296 27.91 -16.78 -3.61
N VAL A 297 29.14 -16.61 -3.14
CA VAL A 297 29.77 -17.53 -2.18
C VAL A 297 29.16 -17.35 -0.79
N VAL A 298 28.87 -16.10 -0.39
CA VAL A 298 28.29 -15.79 0.92
C VAL A 298 26.81 -16.24 1.03
N GLU A 299 26.00 -16.12 -0.02
CA GLU A 299 24.62 -16.65 0.01
C GLU A 299 24.57 -18.18 0.06
N GLU A 300 25.55 -18.88 -0.53
CA GLU A 300 25.67 -20.35 -0.46
C GLU A 300 26.05 -20.79 0.97
N ASP A 301 26.98 -20.11 1.63
CA ASP A 301 27.40 -20.38 3.01
C ASP A 301 26.28 -20.10 4.05
N VAL A 302 25.49 -19.05 3.85
CA VAL A 302 24.35 -18.74 4.75
C VAL A 302 23.21 -19.75 4.58
N ALA A 303 23.00 -20.26 3.35
CA ALA A 303 22.02 -21.30 3.09
C ALA A 303 22.45 -22.66 3.69
N GLU A 304 23.74 -23.01 3.62
CA GLU A 304 24.27 -24.23 4.26
C GLU A 304 24.29 -24.13 5.81
N GLY A 305 24.59 -22.96 6.37
CA GLY A 305 24.56 -22.71 7.81
C GLY A 305 23.17 -22.86 8.45
N LEU A 306 22.09 -22.59 7.70
CA LEU A 306 20.72 -22.76 8.19
C LEU A 306 20.24 -24.22 8.15
N VAL A 307 20.88 -25.10 7.37
CA VAL A 307 20.49 -26.53 7.25
C VAL A 307 21.19 -27.40 8.29
N HIS A 308 22.38 -27.00 8.79
CA HIS A 308 23.13 -27.76 9.80
C HIS A 308 22.96 -27.28 11.26
N GLY A 309 22.16 -26.24 11.51
CA GLY A 309 22.01 -25.60 12.83
C GLY A 309 20.96 -26.17 13.80
N VAL A 310 20.58 -27.47 13.74
CA VAL A 310 19.61 -28.09 14.70
C VAL A 310 20.19 -29.30 15.44
N ALA A 311 21.51 -29.35 15.66
CA ALA A 311 22.09 -30.37 16.53
C ALA A 311 23.18 -29.77 17.43
N GLY A 312 22.86 -29.61 18.72
CA GLY A 312 23.83 -29.43 19.79
C GLY A 312 23.89 -28.02 20.39
N ILE A 313 22.95 -27.72 21.29
CA ILE A 313 23.19 -26.68 22.31
C ILE A 313 23.77 -27.40 23.53
N PRO A 314 25.03 -27.14 23.92
CA PRO A 314 25.58 -27.65 25.16
C PRO A 314 24.98 -26.87 26.35
N GLU A 315 24.47 -27.60 27.34
CA GLU A 315 24.04 -27.05 28.63
C GLU A 315 25.22 -26.32 29.30
N ARG A 316 25.07 -25.02 29.56
CA ARG A 316 25.97 -24.29 30.46
C ARG A 316 25.41 -24.32 31.88
N PRO A 317 26.24 -24.60 32.90
CA PRO A 317 25.80 -24.59 34.28
C PRO A 317 25.55 -23.17 34.77
N MET A 318 24.48 -22.99 35.55
CA MET A 318 24.12 -21.74 36.20
C MET A 318 25.14 -21.37 37.29
N PRO A 319 25.59 -20.11 37.37
CA PRO A 319 26.31 -19.63 38.53
C PRO A 319 25.33 -19.28 39.67
N THR A 320 25.50 -19.97 40.78
CA THR A 320 25.06 -19.52 42.11
C THR A 320 25.94 -18.37 42.59
N ALA A 321 25.36 -17.26 43.05
CA ALA A 321 25.74 -16.60 44.31
C ALA A 321 24.94 -15.31 44.60
N ALA A 322 24.42 -15.28 45.83
CA ALA A 322 24.58 -14.25 46.84
C ALA A 322 23.82 -12.91 46.74
N ALA A 323 23.22 -12.62 47.90
CA ALA A 323 22.55 -11.41 48.32
C ALA A 323 23.50 -10.22 48.53
N GLY A 324 22.96 -9.00 48.40
CA GLY A 324 23.59 -7.81 48.98
C GLY A 324 23.16 -6.47 48.38
N SER A 325 22.47 -5.68 49.22
CA SER A 325 22.48 -4.20 49.30
C SER A 325 21.87 -3.32 48.19
N SER A 326 20.69 -2.77 48.51
CA SER A 326 20.34 -1.34 48.61
C SER A 326 20.93 -0.29 47.64
N ASN A 327 20.05 0.33 46.84
CA ASN A 327 19.81 1.79 46.74
C ASN A 327 18.66 2.00 45.73
N SER A 328 17.47 2.46 46.14
CA SER A 328 17.08 3.87 46.34
C SER A 328 17.34 4.75 45.12
N TYR A 329 16.27 5.08 44.38
CA TYR A 329 15.88 6.42 43.88
C TYR A 329 14.86 6.26 42.73
N TYR A 330 13.57 6.44 43.03
CA TYR A 330 12.60 7.16 42.18
C TYR A 330 11.32 7.38 42.99
N ALA A 331 11.14 8.62 43.45
CA ALA A 331 9.91 9.08 44.08
C ALA A 331 8.88 9.47 43.01
N PRO A 332 7.58 9.17 43.20
CA PRO A 332 6.52 9.69 42.36
C PRO A 332 6.05 11.08 42.85
N ASN A 333 5.73 11.92 41.88
CA ASN A 333 5.25 13.30 42.01
C ASN A 333 3.80 13.32 42.56
N PRO A 334 3.48 14.01 43.68
CA PRO A 334 2.11 14.11 44.19
C PRO A 334 1.46 15.42 43.73
N GLY A 335 0.40 15.34 42.93
CA GLY A 335 -0.30 16.57 42.55
C GLY A 335 -1.40 16.44 41.51
N VAL A 336 -2.41 15.59 41.73
CA VAL A 336 -3.75 15.82 41.15
C VAL A 336 -4.79 15.45 42.20
N SER A 337 -5.44 16.50 42.72
CA SER A 337 -6.55 16.45 43.65
C SER A 337 -7.82 15.95 42.96
N THR A 338 -8.36 14.84 43.45
CA THR A 338 -9.72 14.38 43.13
C THR A 338 -10.73 15.16 43.98
N HIS A 339 -11.52 16.03 43.36
CA HIS A 339 -12.75 16.54 43.96
C HIS A 339 -13.86 15.50 43.81
N THR A 340 -14.12 14.78 44.90
CA THR A 340 -15.40 14.12 45.19
C THR A 340 -16.43 15.17 45.58
N ALA A 341 -17.54 15.25 44.85
CA ALA A 341 -18.78 15.84 45.31
C ALA A 341 -19.92 14.85 45.08
N ALA A 342 -20.55 14.47 46.19
CA ALA A 342 -21.75 13.67 46.26
C ALA A 342 -22.98 14.57 46.13
N GLU A 343 -23.97 14.13 45.38
CA GLU A 343 -25.39 14.53 45.43
C GLU A 343 -26.10 13.52 44.51
N GLY A 344 -27.19 12.83 44.84
CA GLY A 344 -28.13 12.90 45.93
C GLY A 344 -29.35 12.15 45.40
N GLY A 345 -29.72 11.03 46.02
CA GLY A 345 -30.90 10.27 45.63
C GLY A 345 -32.18 11.06 45.88
N ARG A 346 -33.19 10.87 45.02
CA ARG A 346 -34.62 10.99 45.35
C ARG A 346 -35.46 10.23 44.31
N LEU A 347 -36.18 9.25 44.86
CA LEU A 347 -37.46 8.64 44.48
C LEU A 347 -37.64 8.06 43.08
#